data_AF-A0A7R9A1A4-F1
#
_entry.id   AF-A0A7R9A1A4-F1
#
_cell.length_a   1.000
_cell.length_b   1.000
_cell.length_c   1.000
_cell.angle_alpha   90.00
_cell.angle_beta   90.00
_cell.angle_gamma   90.00
#
_symmetry.space_group_name_H-M   'P 1'
#
loop_
_entity.id
_entity.type
_entity.pdbx_description
1 polymer ?
#
loop_
_entity_poly.entity_id
_entity_poly.type
_entity_poly.pdbx_seq_one_letter_code
_entity_poly.pdbx_strand_id
1 'polypeptide(L)'
;MSDDDIENQDQDDGLDDWGAAMAEQAQAEATQGQTIDLDELRDEGAVLSNPSLDVILDIPVKLSMEVGRSDISIRNLLQLNQGSVVELDRVA
;
A
#
# COMPACT_ATOMS: atom_id res chain seq x y z
N MET A 1 22.71 44.62 48.57
CA MET A 1 22.34 43.68 49.65
C MET A 1 21.33 44.42 50.49
N SER A 2 20.05 44.13 50.48
CA SER A 2 19.26 43.03 49.91
C SER A 2 17.81 43.54 49.81
N ASP A 3 17.00 42.95 48.95
CA ASP A 3 15.65 42.46 49.29
C ASP A 3 15.09 41.79 48.03
N ASP A 4 14.98 40.47 48.11
CA ASP A 4 14.43 39.53 47.15
C ASP A 4 12.92 39.43 47.39
N ASP A 5 12.09 39.94 46.47
CA ASP A 5 10.65 39.70 46.43
C ASP A 5 10.21 39.58 44.97
N ILE A 6 10.30 38.38 44.37
CA ILE A 6 9.54 38.01 43.17
C ILE A 6 9.11 36.54 43.26
N GLU A 7 7.89 36.38 43.79
CA GLU A 7 6.76 35.61 43.25
C GLU A 7 7.01 34.17 42.77
N ASN A 8 6.51 33.22 43.57
CA ASN A 8 6.34 31.81 43.26
C ASN A 8 4.84 31.53 43.02
N GLN A 9 4.28 32.01 41.89
CA GLN A 9 2.85 31.85 41.55
C GLN A 9 2.59 31.14 40.21
N ASP A 10 3.57 30.99 39.31
CA ASP A 10 3.32 30.48 37.95
C ASP A 10 3.34 28.95 37.78
N GLN A 11 3.54 28.16 38.85
CA GLN A 11 3.67 26.69 38.75
C GLN A 11 2.42 25.91 39.20
N ASP A 12 1.45 26.54 39.85
CA ASP A 12 0.25 25.88 40.38
C ASP A 12 -0.88 25.84 39.32
N ASP A 13 -1.11 26.95 38.61
CA ASP A 13 -2.21 27.10 37.64
C ASP A 13 -2.13 26.11 36.45
N GLY A 14 -0.92 25.75 36.01
CA GLY A 14 -0.73 24.83 34.88
C GLY A 14 -0.99 23.36 35.24
N LEU A 15 -0.92 22.99 36.52
CA LEU A 15 -1.17 21.64 36.99
C LEU A 15 -2.69 21.38 37.11
N ASP A 16 -3.44 22.40 37.50
CA ASP A 16 -4.90 22.35 37.63
C ASP A 16 -5.62 22.34 36.26
N ASP A 17 -5.11 23.08 35.26
CA ASP A 17 -5.65 23.07 33.89
C ASP A 17 -5.48 21.69 33.22
N TRP A 18 -4.33 21.04 33.45
CA TRP A 18 -4.08 19.68 32.96
C TRP A 18 -4.95 18.63 33.67
N GLY A 19 -5.17 18.81 34.97
CA GLY A 19 -6.07 17.96 35.76
C GLY A 19 -7.53 18.06 35.30
N ALA A 20 -8.00 19.27 34.99
CA ALA A 20 -9.35 19.52 34.50
C ALA A 20 -9.61 18.85 33.14
N ALA A 21 -8.67 18.94 32.20
CA ALA A 21 -8.80 18.32 30.88
C ALA A 21 -8.88 16.78 30.95
N MET A 22 -8.11 16.15 31.84
CA MET A 22 -8.18 14.70 32.09
C MET A 22 -9.50 14.28 32.74
N ALA A 23 -10.01 15.07 33.68
CA ALA A 23 -11.29 14.81 34.32
C ALA A 23 -12.48 14.90 33.34
N GLU A 24 -12.43 15.84 32.40
CA GLU A 24 -13.45 15.99 31.35
C GLU A 24 -13.44 14.79 30.39
N GLN A 25 -12.27 14.31 29.98
CA GLN A 25 -12.14 13.10 29.16
C GLN A 25 -12.66 11.85 29.92
N ALA A 26 -12.30 11.69 31.20
CA ALA A 26 -12.76 10.56 32.01
C ALA A 26 -14.29 10.56 32.20
N GLN A 27 -14.89 11.74 32.32
CA GLN A 27 -16.34 11.88 32.44
C GLN A 27 -17.08 11.65 31.10
N ALA A 28 -16.45 12.00 29.99
CA ALA A 28 -16.94 11.67 28.65
C ALA A 28 -16.90 10.15 28.38
N GLU A 29 -15.82 9.48 28.79
CA GLU A 29 -15.67 8.02 28.69
C GLU A 29 -16.68 7.25 29.57
N ALA A 30 -17.08 7.81 30.72
CA ALA A 30 -18.08 7.20 31.62
C ALA A 30 -19.51 7.22 31.06
N THR A 31 -19.82 8.10 30.10
CA THR A 31 -21.19 8.29 29.59
C THR A 31 -21.42 7.62 28.23
N GLN A 32 -20.38 7.25 27.49
CA GLN A 32 -20.53 6.66 26.14
C GLN A 32 -19.53 5.52 25.91
N GLY A 33 -19.93 4.32 26.32
CA GLY A 33 -19.19 3.11 26.00
C GLY A 33 -20.08 1.88 26.10
N GLN A 34 -20.99 1.68 25.13
CA GLN A 34 -21.51 0.33 24.91
C GLN A 34 -20.38 -0.49 24.30
N THR A 35 -19.83 -1.42 25.08
CA THR A 35 -18.91 -2.42 24.57
C THR A 35 -19.65 -3.27 23.54
N ILE A 36 -19.32 -3.08 22.28
CA ILE A 36 -19.76 -3.98 21.21
C ILE A 36 -18.92 -5.24 21.38
N ASP A 37 -19.55 -6.36 21.74
CA ASP A 37 -18.92 -7.67 21.57
C ASP A 37 -18.65 -7.86 20.08
N LEU A 38 -17.38 -7.72 19.69
CA LEU A 38 -16.96 -7.96 18.32
C LEU A 38 -17.05 -9.46 18.09
N ASP A 39 -17.93 -9.86 17.19
CA ASP A 39 -17.98 -11.24 16.72
C ASP A 39 -16.62 -11.59 16.11
N GLU A 40 -16.06 -12.74 16.48
CA GLU A 40 -14.77 -13.19 15.93
C GLU A 40 -14.92 -13.31 14.41
N LEU A 41 -13.98 -12.72 13.66
CA LEU A 41 -13.95 -12.86 12.20
C LEU A 41 -13.79 -14.34 11.85
N ARG A 42 -14.91 -14.99 11.56
CA ARG A 42 -14.96 -16.32 10.95
C ARG A 42 -14.67 -16.15 9.47
N ASP A 43 -13.76 -16.96 8.95
CA ASP A 43 -13.57 -17.12 7.53
C ASP A 43 -14.81 -17.83 6.95
N GLU A 44 -15.86 -17.05 6.69
CA GLU A 44 -17.01 -17.43 5.88
C GLU A 44 -16.69 -17.29 4.38
N GLY A 45 -15.41 -17.42 4.01
CA GLY A 45 -15.02 -17.79 2.67
C GLY A 45 -15.61 -19.16 2.35
N ALA A 46 -16.88 -19.18 1.91
CA ALA A 46 -17.39 -20.29 1.15
C ALA A 46 -16.32 -20.59 0.10
N VAL A 47 -15.83 -21.84 0.07
CA VAL A 47 -15.05 -22.32 -1.06
C VAL A 47 -16.00 -22.29 -2.25
N LEU A 48 -16.10 -21.11 -2.86
CA LEU A 48 -16.61 -20.92 -4.18
C LEU A 48 -15.67 -21.78 -5.00
N SER A 49 -16.09 -23.00 -5.32
CA SER A 49 -15.70 -23.67 -6.55
C SER A 49 -16.15 -22.70 -7.64
N ASN A 50 -15.34 -21.67 -7.86
CA ASN A 50 -15.79 -20.39 -8.38
C ASN A 50 -15.99 -20.62 -9.88
N PRO A 51 -17.23 -20.71 -10.38
CA PRO A 51 -17.47 -20.95 -11.82
C PRO A 51 -16.82 -19.85 -12.68
N SER A 52 -16.50 -18.71 -12.08
CA SER A 52 -15.73 -17.62 -12.67
C SER A 52 -14.28 -17.99 -13.00
N LEU A 53 -13.62 -18.90 -12.26
CA LEU A 53 -12.25 -19.32 -12.55
C LEU A 53 -12.20 -20.21 -13.80
N ASP A 54 -13.13 -21.17 -13.94
CA ASP A 54 -13.22 -22.02 -15.13
C ASP A 54 -13.45 -21.19 -16.40
N VAL A 55 -14.32 -20.17 -16.32
CA VAL A 55 -14.56 -19.23 -17.44
C VAL A 55 -13.31 -18.39 -17.77
N ILE A 56 -12.49 -18.03 -16.79
CA ILE A 56 -11.24 -17.28 -17.03
C ILE A 56 -10.20 -18.15 -17.73
N LEU A 57 -10.13 -19.45 -17.42
CA LEU A 57 -9.18 -20.39 -18.04
C LEU A 57 -9.47 -20.59 -19.55
N ASP A 58 -10.72 -20.44 -19.96
CA ASP A 58 -11.16 -20.59 -21.36
C ASP A 58 -10.95 -19.33 -22.22
N ILE A 59 -10.44 -18.23 -21.66
CA ILE A 59 -10.21 -17.00 -22.43
C ILE A 59 -9.01 -17.22 -23.38
N PRO A 60 -9.20 -17.16 -24.72
CA PRO A 60 -8.11 -17.39 -25.65
C PRO A 60 -7.06 -16.28 -25.57
N VAL A 61 -5.79 -16.66 -25.47
CA VAL A 61 -4.65 -15.73 -25.47
C VAL A 61 -3.79 -15.91 -26.72
N LYS A 62 -3.20 -14.81 -27.21
CA LYS A 62 -2.23 -14.84 -28.30
C LYS A 62 -0.84 -15.16 -27.75
N LEU A 63 -0.37 -16.38 -27.97
CA LEU A 63 1.03 -16.73 -27.75
C LEU A 63 1.87 -16.31 -28.95
N SER A 64 2.95 -15.56 -28.70
CA SER A 64 3.95 -15.22 -29.72
C SER A 64 5.29 -15.79 -29.28
N MET A 65 6.00 -16.42 -30.21
CA MET A 65 7.34 -16.98 -29.99
C MET A 65 8.29 -16.37 -31.00
N GLU A 66 9.38 -15.80 -30.52
CA GLU A 66 10.43 -15.22 -31.36
C GLU A 66 11.65 -16.15 -31.44
N VAL A 67 12.33 -16.14 -32.58
CA VAL A 67 13.55 -16.95 -32.82
C VAL A 67 14.81 -16.22 -32.33
N GLY A 68 14.81 -14.88 -32.37
CA GLY A 68 15.91 -14.03 -31.94
C GLY A 68 15.78 -12.59 -32.45
N ARG A 69 16.66 -11.71 -31.97
CA ARG A 69 16.71 -10.28 -32.34
C ARG A 69 18.10 -9.93 -32.89
N SER A 70 18.20 -8.90 -33.72
CA SER A 70 19.48 -8.29 -34.08
C SER A 70 19.30 -6.79 -34.32
N ASP A 71 20.26 -5.97 -33.89
CA ASP A 71 20.27 -4.54 -34.14
C ASP A 71 21.11 -4.26 -35.40
N ILE A 72 20.47 -3.70 -36.43
CA ILE A 72 21.09 -3.38 -37.72
C ILE A 72 20.90 -1.90 -38.04
N SER A 73 21.92 -1.26 -38.61
CA SER A 73 21.78 0.13 -39.06
C SER A 73 20.75 0.25 -40.19
N ILE A 74 20.00 1.35 -40.23
CA ILE A 74 18.96 1.59 -41.25
C ILE A 74 19.55 1.47 -42.66
N ARG A 75 20.80 1.91 -42.87
CA ARG A 75 21.49 1.80 -44.15
C ARG A 75 21.63 0.34 -44.59
N ASN A 76 22.07 -0.54 -43.69
CA ASN A 76 22.28 -1.94 -43.99
C ASN A 76 20.93 -2.66 -44.17
N LEU A 77 19.90 -2.26 -43.42
CA LEU A 77 18.54 -2.79 -43.56
C LEU A 77 17.96 -2.50 -44.96
N LEU A 78 18.13 -1.28 -45.47
CA LEU A 78 17.67 -0.90 -46.82
C LEU A 78 18.46 -1.60 -47.94
N GLN A 79 19.65 -2.10 -47.64
CA GLN A 79 20.50 -2.84 -48.58
C GLN A 79 20.20 -4.34 -48.60
N LEU A 80 19.35 -4.84 -47.70
CA LEU A 80 18.94 -6.24 -47.68
C LEU A 80 18.16 -6.55 -48.95
N ASN A 81 18.70 -7.48 -49.73
CA ASN A 81 18.07 -8.05 -50.90
C ASN A 81 17.85 -9.55 -50.70
N GLN A 82 17.13 -10.19 -51.62
CA GLN A 82 16.94 -11.64 -51.59
C GLN A 82 18.30 -12.36 -51.51
N GLY A 83 18.43 -13.28 -50.56
CA GLY A 83 19.67 -14.01 -50.31
C GLY A 83 20.60 -13.39 -49.26
N SER A 84 20.24 -12.27 -48.65
CA SER A 84 20.99 -11.71 -47.51
C SER A 84 20.80 -12.59 -46.26
N VAL A 85 21.89 -12.95 -45.59
CA VAL A 85 21.89 -13.73 -44.34
C VAL A 85 22.19 -12.80 -43.16
N VAL A 86 21.38 -12.87 -42.11
CA VAL A 86 21.52 -12.05 -40.89
C VAL A 86 21.57 -12.97 -39.68
N GLU A 87 22.57 -12.77 -38.83
CA GLU A 87 22.70 -13.50 -37.57
C GLU A 87 21.75 -12.91 -36.52
N LEU A 88 21.17 -13.78 -35.70
CA LEU A 88 20.22 -13.40 -34.64
C LEU A 88 20.78 -13.77 -33.28
N ASP A 89 20.65 -12.86 -32.33
CA ASP A 89 20.90 -13.10 -30.92
C ASP A 89 19.73 -13.89 -30.34
N ARG A 90 20.07 -14.93 -29.57
CA ARG A 90 19.08 -15.76 -28.87
C ARG A 90 18.78 -15.14 -27.51
N VAL A 91 17.51 -14.99 -27.18
CA VAL A 91 17.08 -14.67 -25.81
C VAL A 91 17.27 -15.96 -24.99
N ALA A 92 18.23 -15.95 -24.06
CA ALA A 92 18.52 -17.07 -23.15
C ALA A 92 17.62 -17.02 -21.92
#